data_AF-A0A4Q2X9G3-F1
#
_entry.id   AF-A0A4Q2X9G3-F1
#
_cell.length_a   1.000
_cell.length_b   1.000
_cell.length_c   1.000
_cell.angle_alpha   90.00
_cell.angle_beta   90.00
_cell.angle_gamma   90.00
#
_symmetry.space_group_name_H-M   'P 1'
#
loop_
_entity.id
_entity.type
_entity.pdbx_description
1 polymer ?
#
loop_
_entity_poly.entity_id
_entity_poly.type
_entity_poly.pdbx_seq_one_letter_code
_entity_poly.pdbx_strand_id
1 'polypeptide(L)'
;MKAHLLFGATLLAGIAIGFLLDRGHEGPRGQDAVAERNGAAGGRLPAGRSGQRAESASDAVLAGLLKGRSVADLSAEEAYQAIALHLQPQWNKDPLERSRNSYQLHLLLSRLPLPVLDGLLDKVHEIGVPQATLDDMFTAYSMRDWDKAMAWAERQPELASLRGSAIARLADTDPARAADLYGQEVMNGRDRGFDVGVSVAAGMASQGSAAFFKFVDSMPSGSARYMMSEASRQIPPEQIPAFLDEVKRRTDAGILDGSEMRDIMRNLVTSRPEVASQWLDSKEPGPECSKSMMDLVGTLTSHGKNAEAEKLIREAVAGMAGNEKEFITGNVTTLLVRNPDLAEKMIALLPAGQELTREDVQNWGSYFYKGDRMIDVANLIHSPTGKAGYLTDTFNSLYQPGSKEGHHLNARNFDVIAHRLDSLALSGEDAAQARAALAAARARMLEQKGNGPDGKAAE
;
A
#
# COMPACT_ATOMS: atom_id res chain seq x y z
N MET A 1 12.08 -6.30 -18.95
CA MET A 1 12.60 -6.52 -17.58
C MET A 1 13.79 -5.63 -17.23
N LYS A 2 13.63 -4.30 -17.11
CA LYS A 2 14.69 -3.42 -16.58
C LYS A 2 14.20 -2.37 -15.57
N ALA A 3 12.92 -1.98 -15.58
CA ALA A 3 12.44 -0.84 -14.79
C ALA A 3 12.28 -1.05 -13.27
N HIS A 4 11.92 -2.25 -12.79
CA HIS A 4 11.71 -2.50 -11.35
C HIS A 4 12.99 -2.83 -10.58
N LEU A 5 13.94 -3.52 -11.23
CA LEU A 5 15.33 -3.58 -10.74
C LEU A 5 16.00 -2.20 -10.80
N LEU A 6 15.59 -1.33 -11.72
CA LEU A 6 16.08 0.04 -11.78
C LEU A 6 15.67 0.81 -10.53
N PHE A 7 14.41 0.91 -10.12
CA PHE A 7 14.04 1.70 -8.92
C PHE A 7 14.74 1.24 -7.62
N GLY A 8 14.85 -0.08 -7.40
CA GLY A 8 15.64 -0.62 -6.29
C GLY A 8 17.13 -0.29 -6.42
N ALA A 9 17.70 -0.41 -7.62
CA ALA A 9 19.09 -0.07 -7.90
C ALA A 9 19.38 1.45 -7.89
N THR A 10 18.44 2.34 -8.27
CA THR A 10 18.62 3.79 -8.21
C THR A 10 18.51 4.30 -6.78
N LEU A 11 17.63 3.71 -5.96
CA LEU A 11 17.57 4.01 -4.53
C LEU A 11 18.85 3.50 -3.81
N LEU A 12 19.30 2.28 -4.12
CA LEU A 12 20.55 1.71 -3.58
C LEU A 12 21.80 2.45 -4.07
N ALA A 13 21.83 2.88 -5.34
CA ALA A 13 22.90 3.73 -5.88
C ALA A 13 22.86 5.12 -5.26
N GLY A 14 21.68 5.71 -5.04
CA GLY A 14 21.52 6.99 -4.35
C GLY A 14 22.00 6.94 -2.89
N ILE A 15 21.72 5.86 -2.17
CA ILE A 15 22.22 5.63 -0.81
C ILE A 15 23.76 5.44 -0.82
N ALA A 16 24.31 4.65 -1.76
CA ALA A 16 25.75 4.45 -1.89
C ALA A 16 26.52 5.73 -2.29
N ILE A 17 25.95 6.56 -3.18
CA ILE A 17 26.50 7.87 -3.56
C ILE A 17 26.39 8.87 -2.41
N GLY A 18 25.28 8.86 -1.66
CA GLY A 18 25.12 9.67 -0.44
C GLY A 18 26.23 9.41 0.59
N PHE A 19 26.59 8.14 0.81
CA PHE A 19 27.70 7.75 1.69
C PHE A 19 29.09 8.16 1.18
N LEU A 20 29.27 8.31 -0.14
CA LEU A 20 30.54 8.78 -0.73
C LEU A 20 30.66 10.31 -0.68
N LEU A 21 29.55 11.04 -0.74
CA LEU A 21 29.53 12.51 -0.67
C LEU A 21 29.58 13.04 0.77
N ASP A 22 28.99 12.33 1.74
CA ASP A 22 28.99 12.72 3.17
C ASP A 22 30.39 12.63 3.82
N ARG A 23 31.30 11.83 3.24
CA ARG A 23 32.72 11.77 3.65
C ARG A 23 33.55 12.98 3.20
N GLY A 24 32.98 13.91 2.45
CA GLY A 24 33.67 15.09 1.91
C GLY A 24 33.42 16.41 2.64
N HIS A 25 32.64 16.42 3.73
CA HIS A 25 32.24 17.65 4.43
C HIS A 25 32.42 17.55 5.94
N GLU A 26 33.67 17.63 6.40
CA GLU A 26 34.01 18.10 7.74
C GLU A 26 34.91 19.34 7.62
N GLY A 27 34.39 20.53 7.94
CA GLY A 27 35.17 21.76 8.10
C GLY A 27 34.45 23.07 7.73
N PRO A 28 34.30 24.05 8.66
CA PRO A 28 33.42 25.20 8.51
C PRO A 28 34.02 26.34 7.69
N ARG A 29 33.15 27.06 6.97
CA ARG A 29 33.48 28.35 6.33
C ARG A 29 33.82 29.41 7.39
N GLY A 30 35.06 29.89 7.38
CA GLY A 30 35.46 31.17 7.95
C GLY A 30 36.36 31.89 6.95
N GLN A 31 35.90 33.05 6.47
CA GLN A 31 36.72 34.04 5.74
C GLN A 31 37.62 34.77 6.74
N ASP A 32 38.94 34.79 6.52
CA ASP A 32 39.73 36.01 6.23
C ASP A 32 41.26 35.82 6.33
N ALA A 33 41.96 36.55 5.45
CA ALA A 33 43.34 37.07 5.51
C ALA A 33 44.58 36.16 5.22
N VAL A 34 45.06 36.26 3.97
CA VAL A 34 46.42 36.59 3.48
C VAL A 34 47.65 36.35 4.39
N ALA A 35 48.61 35.53 3.94
CA ALA A 35 50.02 35.91 3.63
C ALA A 35 50.99 34.69 3.59
N GLU A 36 51.97 34.79 2.71
CA GLU A 36 53.07 33.87 2.37
C GLU A 36 53.93 33.38 3.54
N ARG A 37 54.43 32.13 3.49
CA ARG A 37 55.89 31.82 3.43
C ARG A 37 56.22 30.32 3.40
N ASN A 38 57.25 30.03 2.60
CA ASN A 38 58.04 28.82 2.45
C ASN A 38 58.28 27.98 3.72
N GLY A 39 58.38 26.65 3.53
CA GLY A 39 59.07 25.79 4.49
C GLY A 39 58.82 24.29 4.27
N ALA A 40 59.72 23.63 3.57
CA ALA A 40 59.83 22.18 3.60
C ALA A 40 60.13 21.70 5.03
N ALA A 41 59.30 20.80 5.56
CA ALA A 41 59.65 19.94 6.69
C ALA A 41 58.80 18.66 6.61
N GLY A 42 59.49 17.53 6.42
CA GLY A 42 58.89 16.21 6.44
C GLY A 42 58.24 15.92 7.79
N GLY A 43 56.95 15.62 7.75
CA GLY A 43 56.22 14.98 8.84
C GLY A 43 55.73 13.63 8.35
N ARG A 44 56.42 12.56 8.74
CA ARG A 44 55.90 11.19 8.62
C ARG A 44 54.56 11.13 9.35
N LEU A 45 53.47 10.92 8.61
CA LEU A 45 52.23 10.42 9.18
C LEU A 45 52.48 9.00 9.72
N PRO A 46 51.97 8.66 10.92
CA PRO A 46 52.12 7.32 11.46
C PRO A 46 51.39 6.32 10.56
N ALA A 47 52.16 5.40 9.97
CA ALA A 47 51.64 4.18 9.39
C ALA A 47 50.98 3.37 10.52
N GLY A 48 49.65 3.39 10.57
CA GLY A 48 48.91 2.89 11.74
C GLY A 48 47.49 2.46 11.44
N ARG A 49 47.31 1.58 10.44
CA ARG A 49 46.34 0.48 10.35
C ARG A 49 46.23 0.11 8.88
N SER A 50 46.53 -1.14 8.57
CA SER A 50 46.23 -1.78 7.29
C SER A 50 44.72 -1.75 7.05
N GLY A 51 44.22 -0.63 6.54
CA GLY A 51 42.86 -0.52 6.04
C GLY A 51 42.78 -1.32 4.76
N GLN A 52 42.23 -2.53 4.84
CA GLN A 52 41.64 -3.18 3.67
C GLN A 52 40.69 -2.16 3.04
N ARG A 53 41.01 -1.71 1.83
CA ARG A 53 40.07 -0.93 1.03
C ARG A 53 38.82 -1.77 0.88
N ALA A 54 37.66 -1.18 1.15
CA ALA A 54 36.39 -1.84 0.89
C ALA A 54 36.35 -2.26 -0.59
N GLU A 55 36.27 -3.56 -0.84
CA GLU A 55 36.31 -4.14 -2.19
C GLU A 55 35.00 -3.87 -2.96
N SER A 56 33.94 -3.49 -2.25
CA SER A 56 32.64 -3.12 -2.80
C SER A 56 31.92 -2.03 -1.97
N ALA A 57 30.89 -1.41 -2.53
CA ALA A 57 30.02 -0.47 -1.81
C ALA A 57 29.31 -1.11 -0.61
N SER A 58 28.92 -2.39 -0.71
CA SER A 58 28.39 -3.17 0.40
C SER A 58 29.38 -3.31 1.55
N ASP A 59 30.65 -3.58 1.23
CA ASP A 59 31.69 -3.73 2.26
C ASP A 59 31.97 -2.39 2.95
N ALA A 60 31.84 -1.27 2.24
CA ALA A 60 31.95 0.06 2.83
C ALA A 60 30.80 0.37 3.81
N VAL A 61 29.57 -0.03 3.48
CA VAL A 61 28.41 0.11 4.36
C VAL A 61 28.57 -0.74 5.61
N LEU A 62 28.98 -2.01 5.46
CA LEU A 62 29.25 -2.90 6.60
C LEU A 62 30.41 -2.40 7.47
N ALA A 63 31.50 -1.92 6.85
CA ALA A 63 32.60 -1.32 7.59
C ALA A 63 32.15 -0.08 8.38
N GLY A 64 31.23 0.73 7.84
CA GLY A 64 30.62 1.84 8.57
C GLY A 64 29.81 1.35 9.78
N LEU A 65 28.91 0.39 9.57
CA LEU A 65 28.06 -0.19 10.62
C LEU A 65 28.89 -0.82 11.75
N LEU A 66 29.94 -1.57 11.38
CA LEU A 66 30.79 -2.33 12.28
C LEU A 66 32.02 -1.57 12.76
N LYS A 67 32.11 -0.25 12.50
CA LYS A 67 33.23 0.62 12.89
C LYS A 67 34.60 0.05 12.46
N GLY A 68 34.65 -0.52 11.26
CA GLY A 68 35.84 -1.09 10.63
C GLY A 68 36.17 -2.52 11.03
N ARG A 69 35.33 -3.20 11.84
CA ARG A 69 35.52 -4.62 12.14
C ARG A 69 35.05 -5.51 11.00
N SER A 70 35.71 -6.66 10.86
CA SER A 70 35.27 -7.72 9.95
C SER A 70 34.01 -8.39 10.47
N VAL A 71 33.08 -8.71 9.56
CA VAL A 71 31.87 -9.49 9.87
C VAL A 71 32.21 -10.90 10.37
N ALA A 72 33.31 -11.47 9.87
CA ALA A 72 33.74 -12.82 10.23
C ALA A 72 34.19 -12.94 11.70
N ASP A 73 34.59 -11.82 12.31
CA ASP A 73 35.13 -11.76 13.69
C ASP A 73 34.07 -11.35 14.71
N LEU A 74 32.79 -11.29 14.32
CA LEU A 74 31.70 -10.95 15.23
C LEU A 74 31.24 -12.18 16.02
N SER A 75 31.07 -12.02 17.32
CA SER A 75 30.24 -12.91 18.14
C SER A 75 28.74 -12.60 17.98
N ALA A 76 27.87 -13.51 18.44
CA ALA A 76 26.42 -13.31 18.41
C ALA A 76 25.99 -12.07 19.20
N GLU A 77 26.60 -11.84 20.37
CA GLU A 77 26.33 -10.65 21.19
C GLU A 77 26.75 -9.38 20.47
N GLU A 78 27.93 -9.36 19.83
CA GLU A 78 28.37 -8.17 19.08
C GLU A 78 27.52 -7.92 17.84
N ALA A 79 27.06 -8.98 17.16
CA ALA A 79 26.12 -8.87 16.06
C ALA A 79 24.77 -8.29 16.55
N TYR A 80 24.28 -8.74 17.71
CA TYR A 80 23.08 -8.19 18.35
C TYR A 80 23.26 -6.69 18.67
N GLN A 81 24.37 -6.32 19.33
CA GLN A 81 24.64 -4.91 19.65
C GLN A 81 24.74 -4.04 18.39
N ALA A 82 25.24 -4.57 17.27
CA ALA A 82 25.31 -3.86 16.01
C ALA A 82 23.92 -3.58 15.38
N ILE A 83 22.91 -4.40 15.68
CA ILE A 83 21.54 -4.27 15.15
C ILE A 83 20.50 -3.86 16.19
N ALA A 84 20.85 -3.75 17.47
CA ALA A 84 19.88 -3.51 18.54
C ALA A 84 19.00 -2.28 18.32
N LEU A 85 19.56 -1.22 17.74
CA LEU A 85 18.83 0.00 17.38
C LEU A 85 17.83 -0.24 16.23
N HIS A 86 18.09 -1.20 15.35
CA HIS A 86 17.25 -1.59 14.23
C HIS A 86 16.09 -2.50 14.64
N LEU A 87 16.21 -3.19 15.78
CA LEU A 87 15.20 -4.12 16.30
C LEU A 87 14.02 -3.41 17.00
N GLN A 88 14.15 -2.12 17.31
CA GLN A 88 13.08 -1.34 17.93
C GLN A 88 11.99 -0.96 16.92
N PRO A 89 10.70 -0.94 17.29
CA PRO A 89 9.63 -0.55 16.37
C PRO A 89 9.75 0.93 15.94
N GLN A 90 10.19 1.19 14.71
CA GLN A 90 10.49 2.55 14.20
C GLN A 90 9.31 3.19 13.45
N TRP A 91 8.12 3.17 14.04
CA TRP A 91 6.88 3.64 13.40
C TRP A 91 6.94 5.12 12.97
N ASN A 92 7.74 5.94 13.67
CA ASN A 92 7.79 7.40 13.47
C ASN A 92 9.02 7.92 12.71
N LYS A 93 9.86 7.04 12.14
CA LYS A 93 11.06 7.47 11.42
C LYS A 93 10.80 7.78 9.96
N ASP A 94 11.61 8.69 9.41
CA ASP A 94 11.68 9.04 7.99
C ASP A 94 11.77 7.76 7.13
N PRO A 95 10.92 7.59 6.10
CA PRO A 95 10.97 6.44 5.19
C PRO A 95 12.37 6.12 4.65
N LEU A 96 13.19 7.13 4.37
CA LEU A 96 14.56 6.93 3.88
C LEU A 96 15.45 6.27 4.95
N GLU A 97 15.38 6.73 6.20
CA GLU A 97 16.12 6.12 7.30
C GLU A 97 15.68 4.67 7.54
N ARG A 98 14.38 4.40 7.44
CA ARG A 98 13.82 3.04 7.54
C ARG A 98 14.38 2.12 6.44
N SER A 99 14.39 2.57 5.19
CA SER A 99 14.97 1.79 4.08
C SER A 99 16.47 1.56 4.27
N ARG A 100 17.22 2.57 4.74
CA ARG A 100 18.65 2.43 5.04
C ARG A 100 18.90 1.38 6.12
N ASN A 101 18.12 1.41 7.19
CA ASN A 101 18.23 0.49 8.32
C ASN A 101 17.91 -0.95 7.90
N SER A 102 16.84 -1.17 7.14
CA SER A 102 16.49 -2.48 6.58
C SER A 102 17.61 -3.01 5.67
N TYR A 103 18.16 -2.17 4.78
CA TYR A 103 19.28 -2.56 3.93
C TYR A 103 20.52 -3.00 4.75
N GLN A 104 20.90 -2.22 5.76
CA GLN A 104 22.03 -2.55 6.65
C GLN A 104 21.82 -3.87 7.40
N LEU A 105 20.61 -4.11 7.92
CA LEU A 105 20.26 -5.34 8.61
C LEU A 105 20.39 -6.54 7.67
N HIS A 106 19.72 -6.53 6.52
CA HIS A 106 19.79 -7.65 5.56
C HIS A 106 21.22 -7.90 5.07
N LEU A 107 21.98 -6.81 4.83
CA LEU A 107 23.37 -6.93 4.41
C LEU A 107 24.23 -7.61 5.47
N LEU A 108 24.08 -7.23 6.75
CA LEU A 108 24.79 -7.89 7.85
C LEU A 108 24.40 -9.37 7.97
N LEU A 109 23.11 -9.68 8.02
CA LEU A 109 22.59 -11.04 8.16
C LEU A 109 23.08 -11.97 7.03
N SER A 110 23.18 -11.43 5.81
CA SER A 110 23.67 -12.19 4.65
C SER A 110 25.17 -12.57 4.74
N ARG A 111 25.95 -11.86 5.58
CA ARG A 111 27.41 -12.02 5.69
C ARG A 111 27.88 -12.63 7.03
N LEU A 112 27.04 -12.63 8.07
CA LEU A 112 27.40 -13.22 9.37
C LEU A 112 27.81 -14.69 9.24
N PRO A 113 28.82 -15.21 9.94
CA PRO A 113 29.04 -16.65 10.00
C PRO A 113 27.78 -17.38 10.50
N LEU A 114 27.46 -18.58 9.95
CA LEU A 114 26.23 -19.30 10.34
C LEU A 114 26.13 -19.56 11.85
N PRO A 115 27.20 -19.96 12.58
CA PRO A 115 27.12 -20.12 14.04
C PRO A 115 26.79 -18.82 14.78
N VAL A 116 27.21 -17.68 14.23
CA VAL A 116 26.94 -16.35 14.81
C VAL A 116 25.48 -15.97 14.56
N LEU A 117 24.95 -16.27 13.38
CA LEU A 117 23.55 -16.03 13.05
C LEU A 117 22.61 -16.91 13.88
N ASP A 118 22.97 -18.17 14.14
CA ASP A 118 22.24 -19.09 15.02
C ASP A 118 22.15 -18.54 16.45
N GLY A 119 23.30 -18.19 17.05
CA GLY A 119 23.33 -17.60 18.39
C GLY A 119 22.66 -16.21 18.46
N LEU A 120 22.69 -15.44 17.36
CA LEU A 120 21.97 -14.19 17.26
C LEU A 120 20.47 -14.42 17.32
N LEU A 121 19.94 -15.40 16.57
CA LEU A 121 18.52 -15.75 16.57
C LEU A 121 18.03 -16.21 17.95
N ASP A 122 18.82 -17.03 18.65
CA ASP A 122 18.52 -17.40 20.03
C ASP A 122 18.40 -16.15 20.93
N LYS A 123 19.33 -15.20 20.78
CA LYS A 123 19.36 -13.97 21.56
C LYS A 123 18.16 -13.06 21.29
N VAL A 124 17.82 -12.80 20.02
CA VAL A 124 16.65 -11.95 19.71
C VAL A 124 15.34 -12.59 20.12
N HIS A 125 15.23 -13.92 20.03
CA HIS A 125 14.07 -14.65 20.51
C HIS A 125 13.94 -14.55 22.04
N GLU A 126 15.02 -14.75 22.79
CA GLU A 126 15.05 -14.61 24.27
C GLU A 126 14.59 -13.21 24.73
N ILE A 127 14.98 -12.17 24.00
CA ILE A 127 14.62 -10.77 24.29
C ILE A 127 13.16 -10.45 23.94
N GLY A 128 12.52 -11.26 23.09
CA GLY A 128 11.13 -11.05 22.66
C GLY A 128 10.99 -9.89 21.67
N VAL A 129 11.82 -9.85 20.62
CA VAL A 129 11.65 -8.87 19.54
C VAL A 129 10.30 -9.06 18.81
N PRO A 130 9.77 -8.01 18.14
CA PRO A 130 8.56 -8.16 17.34
C PRO A 130 8.66 -9.30 16.32
N GLN A 131 7.59 -10.08 16.16
CA GLN A 131 7.57 -11.28 15.29
C GLN A 131 8.04 -10.98 13.86
N ALA A 132 7.63 -9.87 13.26
CA ALA A 132 8.05 -9.50 11.90
C ALA A 132 9.57 -9.37 11.77
N THR A 133 10.24 -8.84 12.80
CA THR A 133 11.70 -8.73 12.83
C THR A 133 12.36 -10.10 12.96
N LEU A 134 11.79 -10.99 13.78
CA LEU A 134 12.27 -12.36 13.90
C LEU A 134 12.10 -13.12 12.58
N ASP A 135 10.95 -12.98 11.91
CA ASP A 135 10.67 -13.58 10.60
C ASP A 135 11.68 -13.13 9.55
N ASP A 136 12.03 -11.84 9.49
CA ASP A 136 13.03 -11.30 8.56
C ASP A 136 14.43 -11.89 8.81
N MET A 137 14.83 -11.97 10.07
CA MET A 137 16.14 -12.55 10.47
C MET A 137 16.19 -14.05 10.18
N PHE A 138 15.13 -14.77 10.53
CA PHE A 138 15.00 -16.19 10.28
C PHE A 138 15.02 -16.51 8.79
N THR A 139 14.32 -15.69 8.00
CA THR A 139 14.31 -15.79 6.55
C THR A 139 15.71 -15.60 5.95
N ALA A 140 16.51 -14.67 6.48
CA ALA A 140 17.90 -14.52 6.05
C ALA A 140 18.75 -15.77 6.39
N TYR A 141 18.45 -16.46 7.49
CA TYR A 141 19.11 -17.71 7.87
C TYR A 141 18.70 -18.87 6.96
N SER A 142 17.40 -19.06 6.72
CA SER A 142 16.88 -20.15 5.89
C SER A 142 17.34 -20.08 4.44
N MET A 143 17.56 -18.87 3.92
CA MET A 143 18.14 -18.65 2.59
C MET A 143 19.60 -19.08 2.46
N ARG A 144 20.31 -19.29 3.57
CA ARG A 144 21.73 -19.67 3.60
C ARG A 144 21.94 -21.13 3.97
N ASP A 145 21.14 -21.64 4.90
CA ASP A 145 21.16 -23.04 5.35
C ASP A 145 19.75 -23.43 5.82
N TRP A 146 18.95 -23.94 4.87
CA TRP A 146 17.54 -24.29 5.11
C TRP A 146 17.39 -25.32 6.23
N ASP A 147 18.21 -26.37 6.21
CA ASP A 147 18.06 -27.50 7.14
C ASP A 147 18.38 -27.06 8.57
N LYS A 148 19.45 -26.28 8.77
CA LYS A 148 19.75 -25.71 10.10
C LYS A 148 18.69 -24.72 10.56
N ALA A 149 18.21 -23.85 9.66
CA ALA A 149 17.14 -22.93 10.01
C ALA A 149 15.86 -23.68 10.43
N MET A 150 15.47 -24.73 9.70
CA MET A 150 14.31 -25.54 10.08
C MET A 150 14.52 -26.27 11.42
N ALA A 151 15.69 -26.84 11.66
CA ALA A 151 16.02 -27.45 12.95
C ALA A 151 15.98 -26.43 14.10
N TRP A 152 16.38 -25.19 13.86
CA TRP A 152 16.23 -24.11 14.82
C TRP A 152 14.75 -23.79 15.08
N ALA A 153 13.95 -23.61 14.01
CA ALA A 153 12.53 -23.26 14.10
C ALA A 153 11.68 -24.35 14.75
N GLU A 154 12.04 -25.63 14.61
CA GLU A 154 11.32 -26.75 15.23
C GLU A 154 11.29 -26.70 16.76
N ARG A 155 12.20 -25.93 17.37
CA ARG A 155 12.26 -25.71 18.81
C ARG A 155 11.43 -24.51 19.26
N GLN A 156 10.86 -23.75 18.33
CA GLN A 156 10.15 -22.50 18.61
C GLN A 156 8.62 -22.70 18.57
N PRO A 157 7.86 -22.02 19.43
CA PRO A 157 6.40 -22.06 19.39
C PRO A 157 5.83 -21.50 18.07
N GLU A 158 6.55 -20.59 17.41
CA GLU A 158 6.16 -19.93 16.16
C GLU A 158 6.64 -20.67 14.90
N LEU A 159 7.04 -21.95 15.00
CA LEU A 159 7.49 -22.78 13.87
C LEU A 159 6.65 -22.58 12.61
N ALA A 160 5.33 -22.50 12.79
CA ALA A 160 4.39 -22.31 11.70
C ALA A 160 4.59 -21.01 10.91
N SER A 161 4.73 -19.90 11.63
CA SER A 161 4.97 -18.57 11.07
C SER A 161 6.34 -18.51 10.39
N LEU A 162 7.38 -18.92 11.11
CA LEU A 162 8.77 -18.91 10.64
C LEU A 162 8.94 -19.69 9.35
N ARG A 163 8.38 -20.91 9.30
CA ARG A 163 8.41 -21.75 8.09
C ARG A 163 7.64 -21.10 6.93
N GLY A 164 6.48 -20.51 7.20
CA GLY A 164 5.69 -19.77 6.20
C GLY A 164 6.47 -18.62 5.58
N SER A 165 7.10 -17.78 6.41
CA SER A 165 7.94 -16.65 5.97
C SER A 165 9.15 -17.12 5.15
N ALA A 166 9.80 -18.21 5.57
CA ALA A 166 10.90 -18.80 4.82
C ALA A 166 10.46 -19.34 3.44
N ILE A 167 9.31 -20.01 3.34
CA ILE A 167 8.75 -20.48 2.06
C ILE A 167 8.40 -19.28 1.17
N ALA A 168 7.73 -18.26 1.73
CA ALA A 168 7.34 -17.06 0.99
C ALA A 168 8.57 -16.35 0.40
N ARG A 169 9.67 -16.24 1.17
CA ARG A 169 10.91 -15.69 0.64
C ARG A 169 11.57 -16.57 -0.41
N LEU A 170 11.57 -17.87 -0.17
CA LEU A 170 12.16 -18.83 -1.12
C LEU A 170 11.48 -18.73 -2.48
N ALA A 171 10.18 -18.37 -2.53
CA ALA A 171 9.46 -18.16 -3.77
C ALA A 171 10.06 -17.08 -4.69
N ASP A 172 10.83 -16.11 -4.16
CA ASP A 172 11.52 -15.10 -4.97
C ASP A 172 12.75 -15.67 -5.70
N THR A 173 13.42 -16.67 -5.11
CA THR A 173 14.73 -17.15 -5.56
C THR A 173 14.71 -18.55 -6.13
N ASP A 174 13.83 -19.40 -5.62
CA ASP A 174 13.61 -20.79 -6.04
C ASP A 174 12.10 -21.12 -5.93
N PRO A 175 11.28 -20.61 -6.88
CA PRO A 175 9.84 -20.81 -6.86
C PRO A 175 9.41 -22.28 -6.85
N ALA A 176 10.15 -23.14 -7.55
CA ALA A 176 9.83 -24.56 -7.66
C ALA A 176 9.96 -25.25 -6.29
N ARG A 177 11.08 -25.02 -5.59
CA ARG A 177 11.27 -25.56 -4.25
C ARG A 177 10.27 -24.99 -3.25
N ALA A 178 9.95 -23.70 -3.36
CA ALA A 178 8.92 -23.07 -2.52
C ALA A 178 7.53 -23.69 -2.75
N ALA A 179 7.16 -23.97 -4.00
CA ALA A 179 5.92 -24.64 -4.36
C ALA A 179 5.84 -26.07 -3.80
N ASP A 180 6.91 -26.84 -3.90
CA ASP A 180 6.98 -28.20 -3.34
C ASP A 180 6.79 -28.18 -1.80
N LEU A 181 7.49 -27.28 -1.12
CA LEU A 181 7.38 -27.13 0.35
C LEU A 181 5.98 -26.66 0.76
N TYR A 182 5.42 -25.68 0.06
CA TYR A 182 4.07 -25.19 0.32
C TYR A 182 3.01 -26.28 0.10
N GLY A 183 3.12 -27.03 -1.00
CA GLY A 183 2.24 -28.16 -1.29
C GLY A 183 2.27 -29.23 -0.20
N GLN A 184 3.47 -29.58 0.31
CA GLN A 184 3.60 -30.51 1.45
C GLN A 184 2.88 -29.98 2.70
N GLU A 185 3.00 -28.69 3.01
CA GLU A 185 2.34 -28.10 4.17
C GLU A 185 0.81 -28.13 4.04
N VAL A 186 0.28 -27.77 2.86
CA VAL A 186 -1.16 -27.82 2.59
C VAL A 186 -1.70 -29.25 2.64
N MET A 187 -0.99 -30.22 2.07
CA MET A 187 -1.36 -31.64 2.12
C MET A 187 -1.35 -32.23 3.53
N ASN A 188 -0.53 -31.67 4.42
CA ASN A 188 -0.50 -32.02 5.84
C ASN A 188 -1.61 -31.34 6.67
N GLY A 189 -2.57 -30.68 6.02
CA GLY A 189 -3.69 -29.99 6.67
C GLY A 189 -3.28 -28.72 7.43
N ARG A 190 -2.08 -28.20 7.14
CA ARG A 190 -1.58 -26.98 7.78
C ARG A 190 -1.91 -25.81 6.88
N ASP A 191 -2.90 -25.01 7.27
CA ASP A 191 -3.11 -23.70 6.65
C ASP A 191 -1.93 -22.80 7.03
N ARG A 192 -1.13 -22.41 6.03
CA ARG A 192 0.06 -21.56 6.21
C ARG A 192 -0.23 -20.09 5.96
N GLY A 193 -1.51 -19.74 5.87
CA GLY A 193 -1.94 -18.38 5.62
C GLY A 193 -1.94 -18.07 4.13
N PHE A 194 -2.89 -17.22 3.79
CA PHE A 194 -3.14 -16.68 2.46
C PHE A 194 -1.88 -16.11 1.79
N ASP A 195 -1.07 -15.36 2.55
CA ASP A 195 0.07 -14.60 2.02
C ASP A 195 1.21 -15.48 1.47
N VAL A 196 1.44 -16.64 2.10
CA VAL A 196 2.48 -17.59 1.63
C VAL A 196 2.08 -18.17 0.29
N GLY A 197 0.81 -18.59 0.14
CA GLY A 197 0.29 -19.10 -1.12
C GLY A 197 0.33 -18.07 -2.26
N VAL A 198 0.01 -16.80 -1.95
CA VAL A 198 0.13 -15.69 -2.89
C VAL A 198 1.58 -15.47 -3.32
N SER A 199 2.54 -15.53 -2.39
CA SER A 199 3.97 -15.35 -2.68
C SER A 199 4.52 -16.48 -3.55
N VAL A 200 4.16 -17.73 -3.24
CA VAL A 200 4.52 -18.91 -4.05
C VAL A 200 3.91 -18.83 -5.46
N ALA A 201 2.64 -18.46 -5.56
CA ALA A 201 1.97 -18.24 -6.84
C ALA A 201 2.64 -17.15 -7.68
N ALA A 202 3.01 -16.03 -7.05
CA ALA A 202 3.74 -14.93 -7.68
C ALA A 202 5.12 -15.40 -8.20
N GLY A 203 5.86 -16.16 -7.39
CA GLY A 203 7.12 -16.79 -7.80
C GLY A 203 6.93 -17.73 -8.99
N MET A 204 5.92 -18.61 -8.96
CA MET A 204 5.62 -19.52 -10.07
C MET A 204 5.16 -18.77 -11.34
N ALA A 205 4.42 -17.68 -11.19
CA ALA A 205 4.02 -16.82 -12.29
C ALA A 205 5.22 -16.12 -12.94
N SER A 206 6.26 -15.75 -12.17
CA SER A 206 7.50 -15.21 -12.73
C SER A 206 8.22 -16.19 -13.68
N GLN A 207 8.00 -17.50 -13.50
CA GLN A 207 8.51 -18.56 -14.38
C GLN A 207 7.64 -18.79 -15.63
N GLY A 208 6.48 -18.15 -15.71
CA GLY A 208 5.56 -18.25 -16.84
C GLY A 208 4.17 -18.79 -16.46
N SER A 209 3.22 -18.63 -17.39
CA SER A 209 1.82 -19.01 -17.19
C SER A 209 1.64 -20.51 -16.97
N ALA A 210 2.35 -21.34 -17.73
CA ALA A 210 2.29 -22.80 -17.58
C ALA A 210 2.75 -23.28 -16.21
N ALA A 211 3.82 -22.69 -15.66
CA ALA A 211 4.33 -23.02 -14.34
C ALA A 211 3.33 -22.64 -13.25
N PHE A 212 2.76 -21.43 -13.36
CA PHE A 212 1.71 -20.96 -12.46
C PHE A 212 0.47 -21.86 -12.47
N PHE A 213 -0.09 -22.18 -13.63
CA PHE A 213 -1.29 -23.02 -13.68
C PHE A 213 -1.02 -24.45 -13.22
N LYS A 214 0.15 -25.02 -13.52
CA LYS A 214 0.54 -26.33 -12.98
C LYS A 214 0.57 -26.32 -11.45
N PHE A 215 1.09 -25.26 -10.85
CA PHE A 215 1.07 -25.10 -9.39
C PHE A 215 -0.36 -24.98 -8.87
N VAL A 216 -1.17 -24.09 -9.45
CA VAL A 216 -2.57 -23.91 -9.06
C VAL A 216 -3.37 -25.22 -9.13
N ASP A 217 -3.17 -26.00 -10.18
CA ASP A 217 -3.86 -27.28 -10.40
C ASP A 217 -3.42 -28.39 -9.41
N SER A 218 -2.28 -28.21 -8.74
CA SER A 218 -1.81 -29.11 -7.69
C SER A 218 -2.39 -28.80 -6.31
N MET A 219 -3.05 -27.65 -6.14
CA MET A 219 -3.62 -27.22 -4.87
C MET A 219 -5.05 -27.74 -4.67
N PRO A 220 -5.53 -27.90 -3.42
CA PRO A 220 -6.93 -28.17 -3.14
C PRO A 220 -7.88 -27.11 -3.77
N SER A 221 -9.07 -27.56 -4.17
CA SER A 221 -10.08 -26.69 -4.76
C SER A 221 -10.40 -25.49 -3.85
N GLY A 222 -10.33 -24.27 -4.39
CA GLY A 222 -10.64 -23.02 -3.68
C GLY A 222 -9.42 -22.15 -3.36
N SER A 223 -8.21 -22.72 -3.27
CA SER A 223 -6.98 -21.94 -3.01
C SER A 223 -6.55 -21.07 -4.21
N ALA A 224 -6.95 -21.48 -5.42
CA ALA A 224 -6.58 -20.85 -6.69
C ALA A 224 -7.07 -19.40 -6.85
N ARG A 225 -8.26 -19.09 -6.33
CA ARG A 225 -9.00 -17.87 -6.67
C ARG A 225 -8.19 -16.61 -6.41
N TYR A 226 -7.54 -16.54 -5.27
CA TYR A 226 -6.85 -15.34 -4.82
C TYR A 226 -5.44 -15.18 -5.42
N MET A 227 -4.83 -16.27 -5.85
CA MET A 227 -3.50 -16.30 -6.44
C MET A 227 -3.46 -15.66 -7.84
N MET A 228 -4.57 -15.74 -8.59
CA MET A 228 -4.69 -15.26 -9.97
C MET A 228 -4.40 -13.76 -10.12
N SER A 229 -4.93 -12.95 -9.20
CA SER A 229 -4.80 -11.51 -9.22
C SER A 229 -3.32 -11.10 -9.10
N GLU A 230 -2.61 -11.59 -8.10
CA GLU A 230 -1.20 -11.24 -7.90
C GLU A 230 -0.30 -11.84 -8.99
N ALA A 231 -0.59 -13.08 -9.42
CA ALA A 231 0.14 -13.73 -10.50
C ALA A 231 0.19 -12.87 -11.78
N SER A 232 -0.91 -12.21 -12.14
CA SER A 232 -0.96 -11.36 -13.35
C SER A 232 0.09 -10.24 -13.39
N ARG A 233 0.57 -9.78 -12.22
CA ARG A 233 1.63 -8.76 -12.12
C ARG A 233 3.02 -9.34 -12.42
N GLN A 234 3.21 -10.63 -12.17
CA GLN A 234 4.49 -11.32 -12.27
C GLN A 234 4.66 -12.10 -13.57
N ILE A 235 3.58 -12.45 -14.28
CA ILE A 235 3.68 -13.16 -15.57
C ILE A 235 4.51 -12.32 -16.57
N PRO A 236 5.51 -12.95 -17.23
CA PRO A 236 6.28 -12.31 -18.29
C PRO A 236 5.38 -11.67 -19.35
N PRO A 237 5.65 -10.43 -19.81
CA PRO A 237 4.77 -9.70 -20.73
C PRO A 237 4.31 -10.50 -21.95
N GLU A 238 5.23 -11.24 -22.56
CA GLU A 238 4.99 -12.05 -23.75
C GLU A 238 4.05 -13.25 -23.52
N GLN A 239 3.85 -13.67 -22.27
CA GLN A 239 2.99 -14.81 -21.91
C GLN A 239 1.58 -14.39 -21.46
N ILE A 240 1.30 -13.09 -21.36
CA ILE A 240 0.01 -12.60 -20.85
C ILE A 240 -1.17 -12.91 -21.74
N PRO A 241 -1.09 -12.84 -23.08
CA PRO A 241 -2.18 -13.32 -23.92
C PRO A 241 -2.56 -14.77 -23.60
N ALA A 242 -1.59 -15.68 -23.54
CA ALA A 242 -1.83 -17.08 -23.19
C ALA A 242 -2.36 -17.28 -21.77
N PHE A 243 -1.88 -16.49 -20.80
CA PHE A 243 -2.42 -16.49 -19.44
C PHE A 243 -3.90 -16.10 -19.40
N LEU A 244 -4.26 -15.01 -20.11
CA LEU A 244 -5.64 -14.52 -20.15
C LEU A 244 -6.57 -15.47 -20.90
N ASP A 245 -6.11 -16.11 -21.97
CA ASP A 245 -6.86 -17.14 -22.69
C ASP A 245 -7.19 -18.32 -21.77
N GLU A 246 -6.23 -18.76 -20.95
CA GLU A 246 -6.45 -19.85 -19.99
C GLU A 246 -7.37 -19.43 -18.84
N VAL A 247 -7.25 -18.21 -18.31
CA VAL A 247 -8.20 -17.67 -17.32
C VAL A 247 -9.60 -17.64 -17.92
N LYS A 248 -9.76 -17.10 -19.14
CA LYS A 248 -11.05 -17.04 -19.83
C LYS A 248 -11.64 -18.44 -20.02
N ARG A 249 -10.84 -19.40 -20.50
CA ARG A 249 -11.28 -20.79 -20.67
C ARG A 249 -11.78 -21.40 -19.37
N ARG A 250 -11.10 -21.13 -18.24
CA ARG A 250 -11.52 -21.61 -16.90
C ARG A 250 -12.78 -20.90 -16.41
N THR A 251 -12.95 -19.62 -16.68
CA THR A 251 -14.19 -18.88 -16.38
C THR A 251 -15.37 -19.42 -17.20
N ASP A 252 -15.19 -19.63 -18.51
CA ASP A 252 -16.23 -20.20 -19.39
C ASP A 252 -16.63 -21.63 -18.95
N ALA A 253 -15.70 -22.38 -18.37
CA ALA A 253 -15.94 -23.72 -17.81
C ALA A 253 -16.56 -23.71 -16.39
N GLY A 254 -16.81 -22.54 -15.80
CA GLY A 254 -17.34 -22.40 -14.43
C GLY A 254 -16.34 -22.78 -13.32
N ILE A 255 -15.05 -22.88 -13.65
CA ILE A 255 -13.98 -23.21 -12.69
C ILE A 255 -13.56 -21.94 -11.91
N LEU A 256 -13.56 -20.79 -12.59
CA LEU A 256 -13.31 -19.47 -12.01
C LEU A 256 -14.57 -18.60 -12.15
N ASP A 257 -14.80 -17.69 -11.19
CA ASP A 257 -15.85 -16.70 -11.31
C ASP A 257 -15.43 -15.57 -12.30
N GLY A 258 -16.40 -14.81 -12.81
CA GLY A 258 -16.13 -13.71 -13.72
C GLY A 258 -15.39 -12.54 -13.05
N SER A 259 -15.42 -12.45 -11.72
CA SER A 259 -14.71 -11.42 -10.95
C SER A 259 -13.20 -11.50 -11.08
N GLU A 260 -12.66 -12.70 -11.30
CA GLU A 260 -11.22 -12.98 -11.33
C GLU A 260 -10.57 -12.30 -12.52
N MET A 261 -11.25 -12.31 -13.67
CA MET A 261 -10.80 -11.57 -14.84
C MET A 261 -10.81 -10.06 -14.59
N ARG A 262 -11.84 -9.53 -13.90
CA ARG A 262 -11.88 -8.10 -13.54
C ARG A 262 -10.73 -7.73 -12.60
N ASP A 263 -10.43 -8.57 -11.63
CA ASP A 263 -9.34 -8.38 -10.68
C ASP A 263 -7.96 -8.36 -11.37
N ILE A 264 -7.74 -9.27 -12.31
CA ILE A 264 -6.55 -9.30 -13.17
C ILE A 264 -6.45 -7.99 -13.97
N MET A 265 -7.55 -7.55 -14.59
CA MET A 265 -7.53 -6.33 -15.41
C MET A 265 -7.29 -5.07 -14.58
N ARG A 266 -7.77 -5.00 -13.33
CA ARG A 266 -7.42 -3.92 -12.39
C ARG A 266 -5.91 -3.85 -12.15
N ASN A 267 -5.22 -4.98 -12.08
CA ASN A 267 -3.76 -5.00 -11.92
C ASN A 267 -3.02 -4.62 -13.20
N LEU A 268 -3.55 -5.02 -14.36
CA LEU A 268 -2.94 -4.75 -15.65
C LEU A 268 -3.18 -3.33 -16.16
N VAL A 269 -4.29 -2.66 -15.80
CA VAL A 269 -4.62 -1.34 -16.37
C VAL A 269 -3.55 -0.27 -16.13
N THR A 270 -2.79 -0.37 -15.05
CA THR A 270 -1.73 0.60 -14.73
C THR A 270 -0.40 0.26 -15.40
N SER A 271 -0.09 -1.02 -15.56
CA SER A 271 1.20 -1.49 -16.07
C SER A 271 1.19 -1.85 -17.56
N ARG A 272 0.02 -2.21 -18.09
CA ARG A 272 -0.26 -2.74 -19.45
C ARG A 272 -1.66 -2.30 -19.91
N PRO A 273 -1.91 -0.98 -20.05
CA PRO A 273 -3.23 -0.44 -20.40
C PRO A 273 -3.79 -0.97 -21.72
N GLU A 274 -2.93 -1.34 -22.67
CA GLU A 274 -3.31 -1.92 -23.96
C GLU A 274 -4.03 -3.27 -23.80
N VAL A 275 -3.61 -4.09 -22.84
CA VAL A 275 -4.23 -5.40 -22.56
C VAL A 275 -5.61 -5.21 -21.94
N ALA A 276 -5.74 -4.29 -20.98
CA ALA A 276 -7.01 -3.95 -20.38
C ALA A 276 -7.99 -3.36 -21.41
N SER A 277 -7.50 -2.54 -22.34
CA SER A 277 -8.31 -1.97 -23.42
C SER A 277 -8.83 -3.04 -24.38
N GLN A 278 -7.97 -3.96 -24.84
CA GLN A 278 -8.40 -5.08 -25.70
C GLN A 278 -9.45 -5.97 -25.03
N TRP A 279 -9.32 -6.19 -23.72
CA TRP A 279 -10.31 -6.93 -22.95
C TRP A 279 -11.65 -6.19 -22.88
N LEU A 280 -11.65 -4.88 -22.67
CA LEU A 280 -12.88 -4.07 -22.72
C LEU A 280 -13.51 -4.10 -24.12
N ASP A 281 -12.70 -3.97 -25.19
CA ASP A 281 -13.17 -4.02 -26.58
C ASP A 281 -13.80 -5.37 -26.95
N SER A 282 -13.39 -6.45 -26.27
CA SER A 282 -13.97 -7.79 -26.46
C SER A 282 -15.36 -7.97 -25.83
N LYS A 283 -15.79 -7.03 -24.97
CA LYS A 283 -17.09 -7.09 -24.30
C LYS A 283 -18.18 -6.46 -25.15
N GLU A 284 -19.38 -7.03 -25.06
CA GLU A 284 -20.57 -6.40 -25.60
C GLU A 284 -20.83 -5.06 -24.88
N PRO A 285 -21.08 -3.96 -25.62
CA PRO A 285 -21.47 -2.70 -25.01
C PRO A 285 -22.72 -2.85 -24.14
N GLY A 286 -22.71 -2.22 -22.96
CA GLY A 286 -23.83 -2.27 -22.02
C GLY A 286 -23.39 -2.34 -20.56
N PRO A 287 -24.31 -2.68 -19.64
CA PRO A 287 -24.09 -2.56 -18.19
C PRO A 287 -22.86 -3.27 -17.64
N GLU A 288 -22.59 -4.50 -18.09
CA GLU A 288 -21.43 -5.27 -17.61
C GLU A 288 -20.09 -4.70 -18.13
N CYS A 289 -20.07 -4.15 -19.34
CA CYS A 289 -18.90 -3.48 -19.89
C CYS A 289 -18.64 -2.16 -19.14
N SER A 290 -19.67 -1.33 -18.97
CA SER A 290 -19.58 -0.07 -18.22
C SER A 290 -19.18 -0.28 -16.76
N LYS A 291 -19.69 -1.32 -16.10
CA LYS A 291 -19.25 -1.71 -14.75
C LYS A 291 -17.77 -2.11 -14.73
N SER A 292 -17.33 -2.89 -15.71
CA SER A 292 -15.91 -3.26 -15.85
C SER A 292 -15.02 -2.03 -16.04
N MET A 293 -15.46 -1.05 -16.83
CA MET A 293 -14.74 0.23 -16.99
C MET A 293 -14.64 0.98 -15.66
N MET A 294 -15.73 1.06 -14.86
CA MET A 294 -15.70 1.74 -13.55
C MET A 294 -14.81 1.05 -12.52
N ASP A 295 -14.71 -0.27 -12.55
CA ASP A 295 -13.75 -1.01 -11.72
C ASP A 295 -12.30 -0.59 -12.04
N LEU A 296 -11.99 -0.37 -13.31
CA LEU A 296 -10.67 0.10 -13.76
C LEU A 296 -10.42 1.58 -13.44
N VAL A 297 -11.45 2.43 -13.54
CA VAL A 297 -11.40 3.86 -13.13
C VAL A 297 -10.93 3.99 -11.68
N GLY A 298 -11.43 3.15 -10.77
CA GLY A 298 -11.03 3.16 -9.37
C GLY A 298 -9.53 2.94 -9.17
N THR A 299 -8.93 2.02 -9.94
CA THR A 299 -7.49 1.72 -9.89
C THR A 299 -6.64 2.78 -10.58
N LEU A 300 -7.08 3.31 -11.72
CA LEU A 300 -6.38 4.41 -12.39
C LEU A 300 -6.31 5.66 -11.50
N THR A 301 -7.43 6.00 -10.86
CA THR A 301 -7.53 7.12 -9.93
C THR A 301 -6.57 6.96 -8.74
N SER A 302 -6.47 5.77 -8.15
CA SER A 302 -5.56 5.53 -7.02
C SER A 302 -4.08 5.64 -7.39
N HIS A 303 -3.75 5.54 -8.68
CA HIS A 303 -2.40 5.70 -9.22
C HIS A 303 -2.16 7.09 -9.85
N GLY A 304 -3.09 8.04 -9.68
CA GLY A 304 -2.98 9.39 -10.21
C GLY A 304 -3.16 9.50 -11.73
N LYS A 305 -3.60 8.43 -12.40
CA LYS A 305 -3.86 8.38 -13.86
C LYS A 305 -5.26 8.94 -14.19
N ASN A 306 -5.48 10.20 -13.80
CA ASN A 306 -6.81 10.82 -13.83
C ASN A 306 -7.32 11.10 -15.25
N ALA A 307 -6.44 11.35 -16.22
CA ALA A 307 -6.85 11.62 -17.60
C ALA A 307 -7.40 10.34 -18.27
N GLU A 308 -6.73 9.21 -18.03
CA GLU A 308 -7.17 7.90 -18.49
C GLU A 308 -8.46 7.46 -17.77
N ALA A 309 -8.55 7.73 -16.47
CA ALA A 309 -9.78 7.49 -15.70
C ALA A 309 -10.96 8.31 -16.25
N GLU A 310 -10.77 9.59 -16.55
CA GLU A 310 -11.81 10.44 -17.15
C GLU A 310 -12.28 9.91 -18.50
N LYS A 311 -11.36 9.45 -19.36
CA LYS A 311 -11.72 8.84 -20.64
C LYS A 311 -12.62 7.61 -20.44
N LEU A 312 -12.25 6.69 -19.55
CA LEU A 312 -13.05 5.50 -19.26
C LEU A 312 -14.41 5.85 -18.64
N ILE A 313 -14.50 6.89 -17.80
CA ILE A 313 -15.78 7.37 -17.26
C ILE A 313 -16.71 7.79 -18.40
N ARG A 314 -16.21 8.55 -19.38
CA ARG A 314 -17.01 9.00 -20.54
C ARG A 314 -17.54 7.82 -21.35
N GLU A 315 -16.68 6.84 -21.62
CA GLU A 315 -17.06 5.63 -22.35
C GLU A 315 -18.07 4.77 -21.57
N ALA A 316 -17.86 4.63 -20.25
CA ALA A 316 -18.75 3.87 -19.39
C ALA A 316 -20.15 4.48 -19.30
N VAL A 317 -20.26 5.80 -19.14
CA VAL A 317 -21.55 6.51 -19.13
C VAL A 317 -22.22 6.43 -20.50
N ALA A 318 -21.47 6.59 -21.59
CA ALA A 318 -22.01 6.45 -22.94
C ALA A 318 -22.56 5.04 -23.21
N GLY A 319 -21.93 4.00 -22.64
CA GLY A 319 -22.42 2.61 -22.68
C GLY A 319 -23.71 2.36 -21.89
N MET A 320 -24.18 3.35 -21.12
CA MET A 320 -25.39 3.31 -20.29
C MET A 320 -26.51 4.18 -20.84
N ALA A 321 -26.60 4.33 -22.16
CA ALA A 321 -27.60 5.14 -22.83
C ALA A 321 -29.03 4.88 -22.31
N GLY A 322 -29.68 5.93 -21.80
CA GLY A 322 -31.01 5.88 -21.18
C GLY A 322 -31.06 5.52 -19.69
N ASN A 323 -29.95 5.08 -19.09
CA ASN A 323 -29.78 4.74 -17.68
C ASN A 323 -28.60 5.50 -17.03
N GLU A 324 -28.18 6.62 -17.61
CA GLU A 324 -27.00 7.39 -17.20
C GLU A 324 -27.12 7.85 -15.75
N LYS A 325 -28.30 8.36 -15.37
CA LYS A 325 -28.55 8.84 -14.00
C LYS A 325 -28.43 7.74 -12.95
N GLU A 326 -29.03 6.57 -13.19
CA GLU A 326 -28.91 5.43 -12.28
C GLU A 326 -27.46 4.95 -12.19
N PHE A 327 -26.78 4.85 -13.33
CA PHE A 327 -25.38 4.45 -13.37
C PHE A 327 -24.45 5.42 -12.62
N ILE A 328 -24.60 6.73 -12.87
CA ILE A 328 -23.80 7.77 -12.22
C ILE A 328 -24.05 7.75 -10.72
N THR A 329 -25.31 7.72 -10.29
CA THR A 329 -25.65 7.76 -8.86
C THR A 329 -25.15 6.52 -8.11
N GLY A 330 -25.15 5.35 -8.74
CA GLY A 330 -24.61 4.12 -8.18
C GLY A 330 -23.08 4.09 -8.02
N ASN A 331 -22.33 4.86 -8.82
CA ASN A 331 -20.87 4.75 -8.89
C ASN A 331 -20.10 5.98 -8.39
N VAL A 332 -20.71 7.16 -8.42
CA VAL A 332 -20.02 8.42 -8.13
C VAL A 332 -19.57 8.56 -6.68
N THR A 333 -20.22 7.89 -5.73
CA THR A 333 -19.83 7.88 -4.31
C THR A 333 -18.39 7.40 -4.09
N THR A 334 -17.94 6.41 -4.87
CA THR A 334 -16.56 5.91 -4.84
C THR A 334 -15.56 6.98 -5.28
N LEU A 335 -15.94 7.80 -6.27
CA LEU A 335 -15.13 8.91 -6.78
C LEU A 335 -15.14 10.10 -5.80
N LEU A 336 -16.29 10.45 -5.22
CA LEU A 336 -16.38 11.55 -4.24
C LEU A 336 -15.42 11.37 -3.07
N VAL A 337 -15.15 10.12 -2.68
CA VAL A 337 -14.22 9.84 -1.59
C VAL A 337 -12.75 10.04 -2.00
N ARG A 338 -12.40 9.66 -3.22
CA ARG A 338 -11.01 9.50 -3.68
C ARG A 338 -10.54 10.64 -4.59
N ASN A 339 -11.43 11.16 -5.44
CA ASN A 339 -11.17 12.18 -6.44
C ASN A 339 -12.47 12.96 -6.78
N PRO A 340 -12.80 14.00 -5.99
CA PRO A 340 -13.99 14.84 -6.20
C PRO A 340 -14.07 15.47 -7.59
N ASP A 341 -12.94 15.90 -8.16
CA ASP A 341 -12.90 16.50 -9.50
C ASP A 341 -13.39 15.52 -10.58
N LEU A 342 -13.02 14.23 -10.47
CA LEU A 342 -13.55 13.19 -11.37
C LEU A 342 -15.03 12.89 -11.11
N ALA A 343 -15.49 12.99 -9.87
CA ALA A 343 -16.91 12.85 -9.55
C ALA A 343 -17.75 13.95 -10.21
N GLU A 344 -17.31 15.20 -10.12
CA GLU A 344 -17.95 16.33 -10.81
C GLU A 344 -17.99 16.13 -12.33
N LYS A 345 -16.87 15.70 -12.91
CA LYS A 345 -16.80 15.39 -14.35
C LYS A 345 -17.74 14.25 -14.75
N MET A 346 -17.90 13.22 -13.91
CA MET A 346 -18.86 12.14 -14.16
C MET A 346 -20.30 12.66 -14.14
N ILE A 347 -20.65 13.51 -13.17
CA ILE A 347 -21.98 14.11 -13.04
C ILE A 347 -22.28 15.05 -14.21
N ALA A 348 -21.29 15.77 -14.71
CA ALA A 348 -21.43 16.65 -15.88
C ALA A 348 -21.76 15.89 -17.18
N LEU A 349 -21.72 14.56 -17.19
CA LEU A 349 -22.15 13.73 -18.31
C LEU A 349 -23.65 13.40 -18.29
N LEU A 350 -24.39 13.80 -17.25
CA LEU A 350 -25.84 13.62 -17.22
C LEU A 350 -26.51 14.36 -18.39
N PRO A 351 -27.47 13.73 -19.08
CA PRO A 351 -28.31 14.43 -20.05
C PRO A 351 -29.07 15.59 -19.42
N ALA A 352 -29.37 16.62 -20.22
CA ALA A 352 -30.23 17.73 -19.77
C ALA A 352 -31.60 17.20 -19.30
N GLY A 353 -32.08 17.70 -18.15
CA GLY A 353 -33.31 17.21 -17.51
C GLY A 353 -33.12 15.96 -16.64
N GLN A 354 -31.91 15.39 -16.58
CA GLN A 354 -31.54 14.30 -15.66
C GLN A 354 -30.61 14.78 -14.54
N GLU A 355 -30.69 16.06 -14.17
CA GLU A 355 -29.85 16.59 -13.10
C GLU A 355 -30.09 15.86 -11.76
N LEU A 356 -29.07 15.88 -10.90
CA LEU A 356 -29.17 15.29 -9.57
C LEU A 356 -30.15 16.09 -8.71
N THR A 357 -31.05 15.36 -8.04
CA THR A 357 -31.97 15.86 -7.03
C THR A 357 -31.53 15.44 -5.64
N ARG A 358 -32.24 15.91 -4.61
CA ARG A 358 -32.03 15.50 -3.22
C ARG A 358 -32.22 13.99 -3.05
N GLU A 359 -33.23 13.43 -3.70
CA GLU A 359 -33.61 12.01 -3.57
C GLU A 359 -32.51 11.09 -4.10
N ASP A 360 -31.81 11.50 -5.15
CA ASP A 360 -30.71 10.73 -5.75
C ASP A 360 -29.52 10.57 -4.79
N VAL A 361 -29.27 11.61 -3.98
CA VAL A 361 -28.06 11.71 -3.14
C VAL A 361 -28.33 11.52 -1.65
N GLN A 362 -29.59 11.32 -1.24
CA GLN A 362 -30.00 11.21 0.16
C GLN A 362 -29.23 10.14 0.94
N ASN A 363 -28.83 9.06 0.25
CA ASN A 363 -28.10 7.95 0.86
C ASN A 363 -26.57 8.10 0.78
N TRP A 364 -26.05 9.16 0.17
CA TRP A 364 -24.60 9.34 0.01
C TRP A 364 -23.93 9.82 1.30
N GLY A 365 -24.67 10.53 2.16
CA GLY A 365 -24.14 11.08 3.41
C GLY A 365 -23.47 10.05 4.32
N SER A 366 -23.99 8.82 4.34
CA SER A 366 -23.51 7.74 5.21
C SER A 366 -22.11 7.23 4.86
N TYR A 367 -21.62 7.51 3.66
CA TYR A 367 -20.29 7.10 3.21
C TYR A 367 -19.18 8.07 3.64
N PHE A 368 -19.54 9.21 4.26
CA PHE A 368 -18.60 10.27 4.58
C PHE A 368 -18.38 10.44 6.09
N TYR A 369 -17.29 9.86 6.60
CA TYR A 369 -16.84 10.08 7.98
C TYR A 369 -16.36 11.51 8.28
N LYS A 370 -16.25 12.37 7.26
CA LYS A 370 -15.85 13.78 7.40
C LYS A 370 -17.05 14.67 7.11
N GLY A 371 -17.52 15.36 8.15
CA GLY A 371 -18.74 16.18 8.07
C GLY A 371 -18.66 17.39 7.14
N ASP A 372 -17.51 17.73 6.57
CA ASP A 372 -17.42 18.77 5.54
C ASP A 372 -17.86 18.27 4.16
N ARG A 373 -17.82 16.95 3.89
CA ARG A 373 -18.16 16.40 2.57
C ARG A 373 -19.64 16.46 2.21
N MET A 374 -20.53 16.67 3.17
CA MET A 374 -21.93 16.93 2.86
C MET A 374 -22.13 18.23 2.07
N ILE A 375 -21.24 19.22 2.24
CA ILE A 375 -21.28 20.44 1.42
C ILE A 375 -20.90 20.12 -0.03
N ASP A 376 -19.92 19.22 -0.24
CA ASP A 376 -19.52 18.77 -1.57
C ASP A 376 -20.70 18.07 -2.29
N VAL A 377 -21.39 17.15 -1.61
CA VAL A 377 -22.58 16.48 -2.16
C VAL A 377 -23.70 17.49 -2.46
N ALA A 378 -23.96 18.43 -1.54
CA ALA A 378 -24.98 19.45 -1.76
C ALA A 378 -24.67 20.31 -2.99
N ASN A 379 -23.39 20.58 -3.27
CA ASN A 379 -22.98 21.33 -4.46
C ASN A 379 -23.34 20.64 -5.78
N LEU A 380 -23.47 19.31 -5.76
CA LEU A 380 -23.82 18.51 -6.94
C LEU A 380 -25.32 18.49 -7.26
N ILE A 381 -26.18 18.87 -6.30
CA ILE A 381 -27.63 18.97 -6.52
C ILE A 381 -27.92 20.24 -7.31
N HIS A 382 -28.72 20.15 -8.38
CA HIS A 382 -28.93 21.29 -9.27
C HIS A 382 -29.75 22.43 -8.65
N SER A 383 -30.85 22.11 -7.97
CA SER A 383 -31.79 23.13 -7.47
C SER A 383 -31.39 23.66 -6.07
N PRO A 384 -31.43 24.99 -5.82
CA PRO A 384 -31.13 25.57 -4.50
C PRO A 384 -31.96 24.97 -3.36
N THR A 385 -33.25 24.77 -3.59
CA THR A 385 -34.16 24.12 -2.62
C THR A 385 -33.78 22.67 -2.38
N GLY A 386 -33.33 21.94 -3.40
CA GLY A 386 -32.80 20.58 -3.26
C GLY A 386 -31.52 20.55 -2.41
N LYS A 387 -30.60 21.49 -2.65
CA LYS A 387 -29.37 21.67 -1.83
C LYS A 387 -29.72 21.92 -0.37
N ALA A 388 -30.60 22.88 -0.09
CA ALA A 388 -31.03 23.22 1.26
C ALA A 388 -31.71 22.03 1.95
N GLY A 389 -32.64 21.35 1.25
CA GLY A 389 -33.32 20.17 1.77
C GLY A 389 -32.36 19.04 2.15
N TYR A 390 -31.40 18.72 1.28
CA TYR A 390 -30.38 17.70 1.56
C TYR A 390 -29.52 18.05 2.78
N LEU A 391 -29.08 19.30 2.88
CA LEU A 391 -28.28 19.77 4.01
C LEU A 391 -29.08 19.77 5.32
N THR A 392 -30.34 20.18 5.27
CA THR A 392 -31.24 20.12 6.42
C THR A 392 -31.39 18.68 6.92
N ASP A 393 -31.63 17.71 6.04
CA ASP A 393 -31.72 16.29 6.42
C ASP A 393 -30.42 15.80 7.04
N THR A 394 -29.31 16.08 6.37
CA THR A 394 -27.99 15.62 6.80
C THR A 394 -27.61 16.22 8.16
N PHE A 395 -27.81 17.52 8.36
CA PHE A 395 -27.56 18.15 9.67
C PHE A 395 -28.52 17.63 10.74
N ASN A 396 -29.77 17.29 10.38
CA ASN A 396 -30.73 16.70 11.31
C ASN A 396 -30.44 15.25 11.69
N SER A 397 -29.77 14.48 10.84
CA SER A 397 -29.32 13.12 11.16
C SER A 397 -28.05 13.10 12.01
N LEU A 398 -27.24 14.16 11.97
CA LEU A 398 -26.07 14.30 12.85
C LEU A 398 -26.50 14.23 14.33
N TYR A 399 -25.81 13.35 15.07
CA TYR A 399 -26.02 13.13 16.50
C TYR A 399 -27.40 12.56 16.88
N GLN A 400 -28.14 11.97 15.93
CA GLN A 400 -29.27 11.13 16.31
C GLN A 400 -28.79 9.88 17.07
N PRO A 401 -29.59 9.36 18.02
CA PRO A 401 -29.27 8.11 18.72
C PRO A 401 -28.96 6.99 17.72
N GLY A 402 -27.76 6.40 17.80
CA GLY A 402 -27.29 5.34 16.89
C GLY A 402 -26.50 5.82 15.67
N SER A 403 -26.41 7.13 15.42
CA SER A 403 -25.54 7.68 14.36
C SER A 403 -24.07 7.60 14.79
N LYS A 404 -23.25 6.88 14.01
CA LYS A 404 -21.80 6.84 14.20
C LYS A 404 -21.09 8.09 13.67
N GLU A 405 -21.75 8.87 12.82
CA GLU A 405 -21.15 9.98 12.05
C GLU A 405 -20.93 11.23 12.91
N GLY A 406 -21.79 11.47 13.90
CA GLY A 406 -21.68 12.66 14.76
C GLY A 406 -20.43 12.67 15.63
N HIS A 407 -19.98 11.52 16.13
CA HIS A 407 -18.99 11.47 17.23
C HIS A 407 -17.62 12.10 16.91
N HIS A 408 -17.31 12.36 15.65
CA HIS A 408 -16.03 12.93 15.24
C HIS A 408 -16.05 14.44 14.99
N LEU A 409 -17.21 15.09 14.94
CA LEU A 409 -17.26 16.54 14.73
C LEU A 409 -17.06 17.30 16.05
N ASN A 410 -16.26 18.37 15.99
CA ASN A 410 -16.04 19.30 17.09
C ASN A 410 -16.43 20.73 16.66
N ALA A 411 -16.32 21.70 17.58
CA ALA A 411 -16.69 23.09 17.32
C ALA A 411 -16.01 23.67 16.07
N ARG A 412 -14.72 23.37 15.87
CA ARG A 412 -13.95 23.81 14.69
C ARG A 412 -14.51 23.21 13.40
N ASN A 413 -14.96 21.94 13.41
CA ASN A 413 -15.60 21.36 12.24
C ASN A 413 -16.89 22.10 11.87
N PHE A 414 -17.72 22.48 12.86
CA PHE A 414 -18.93 23.26 12.63
C PHE A 414 -18.63 24.64 12.06
N ASP A 415 -17.57 25.31 12.51
CA ASP A 415 -17.16 26.61 11.96
C ASP A 415 -16.69 26.49 10.50
N VAL A 416 -15.95 25.42 10.16
CA VAL A 416 -15.57 25.11 8.77
C VAL A 416 -16.82 24.83 7.92
N ILE A 417 -17.75 24.01 8.40
CA ILE A 417 -19.00 23.70 7.69
C ILE A 417 -19.83 24.97 7.47
N ALA A 418 -19.94 25.85 8.47
CA ALA A 418 -20.65 27.11 8.35
C ALA A 418 -20.03 28.01 7.27
N HIS A 419 -18.70 28.15 7.27
CA HIS A 419 -17.99 28.93 6.25
C HIS A 419 -18.19 28.35 4.84
N ARG A 420 -18.14 27.02 4.69
CA ARG A 420 -18.39 26.36 3.40
C ARG A 420 -19.85 26.47 2.97
N LEU A 421 -20.81 26.42 3.90
CA LEU A 421 -22.23 26.62 3.62
C LEU A 421 -22.48 28.00 2.98
N ASP A 422 -21.79 29.04 3.45
CA ASP A 422 -21.90 30.37 2.88
C ASP A 422 -21.39 30.45 1.42
N SER A 423 -20.54 29.50 0.99
CA SER A 423 -20.06 29.42 -0.40
C SER A 423 -21.03 28.73 -1.37
N LEU A 424 -22.10 28.07 -0.87
CA LEU A 424 -23.07 27.34 -1.72
C LEU A 424 -24.05 28.24 -2.50
N ALA A 425 -23.93 29.57 -2.35
CA ALA A 425 -24.82 30.57 -2.97
C ALA A 425 -26.32 30.33 -2.70
N LEU A 426 -26.67 29.69 -1.57
CA LEU A 426 -28.05 29.62 -1.11
C LEU A 426 -28.55 31.02 -0.74
N SER A 427 -29.82 31.31 -0.99
CA SER A 427 -30.41 32.62 -0.68
C SER A 427 -31.78 32.49 -0.02
N GLY A 428 -32.25 33.57 0.60
CA GLY A 428 -33.59 33.64 1.20
C GLY A 428 -33.86 32.52 2.22
N GLU A 429 -35.01 31.86 2.05
CA GLU A 429 -35.50 30.80 2.93
C GLU A 429 -34.58 29.56 2.93
N ASP A 430 -34.08 29.16 1.76
CA ASP A 430 -33.18 28.00 1.61
C ASP A 430 -31.91 28.14 2.46
N ALA A 431 -31.29 29.33 2.45
CA ALA A 431 -30.10 29.62 3.27
C ALA A 431 -30.42 29.63 4.77
N ALA A 432 -31.57 30.22 5.14
CA ALA A 432 -32.01 30.28 6.53
C ALA A 432 -32.27 28.87 7.10
N GLN A 433 -32.92 28.01 6.31
CA GLN A 433 -33.23 26.64 6.70
C GLN A 433 -31.96 25.81 6.92
N ALA A 434 -31.00 25.85 6.00
CA ALA A 434 -29.74 25.12 6.14
C ALA A 434 -28.91 25.60 7.35
N ARG A 435 -28.83 26.92 7.58
CA ARG A 435 -28.13 27.49 8.74
C ARG A 435 -28.80 27.13 10.07
N ALA A 436 -30.13 27.16 10.13
CA ALA A 436 -30.88 26.76 11.31
C ALA A 436 -30.63 25.28 11.67
N ALA A 437 -30.63 24.40 10.67
CA ALA A 437 -30.34 22.98 10.85
C ALA A 437 -28.90 22.73 11.33
N LEU A 438 -27.91 23.45 10.79
CA LEU A 438 -26.52 23.38 11.25
C LEU A 438 -26.36 23.84 12.70
N ALA A 439 -27.02 24.94 13.07
CA ALA A 439 -27.03 25.45 14.44
C ALA A 439 -27.66 24.45 15.42
N ALA A 440 -28.76 23.82 15.04
CA ALA A 440 -29.40 22.77 15.83
C ALA A 440 -28.49 21.54 16.01
N ALA A 441 -27.79 21.12 14.94
CA ALA A 441 -26.82 20.03 15.01
C ALA A 441 -25.64 20.36 15.96
N ARG A 442 -25.15 21.60 15.93
CA ARG A 442 -24.11 22.07 16.87
C ARG A 442 -24.59 22.03 18.31
N ALA A 443 -25.83 22.44 18.57
CA ALA A 443 -26.41 22.39 19.92
C ALA A 443 -26.50 20.94 20.44
N ARG A 444 -27.00 20.01 19.61
CA ARG A 444 -27.05 18.57 19.95
C ARG A 444 -25.67 17.99 20.28
N MET A 445 -24.65 18.36 19.52
CA MET A 445 -23.25 17.95 19.77
C MET A 445 -22.75 18.41 21.14
N LEU A 446 -23.03 19.66 21.51
CA LEU A 446 -22.61 20.22 22.80
C LEU A 446 -23.32 19.55 23.97
N GLU A 447 -24.62 19.27 23.83
CA GLU A 447 -25.42 18.55 24.83
C GLU A 447 -24.90 17.12 25.05
N GLN A 448 -24.59 16.38 23.98
CA GLN A 448 -24.02 15.04 24.12
C GLN A 448 -22.66 15.04 24.81
N LYS A 449 -21.81 16.04 24.56
CA LYS A 449 -20.52 16.17 25.26
C LYS A 449 -20.69 16.47 26.75
N GLY A 450 -21.67 17.30 27.11
CA GLY A 450 -22.01 17.57 28.52
C GLY A 450 -22.53 16.33 29.26
N ASN A 451 -23.26 15.45 28.57
CA ASN A 451 -23.84 14.24 29.17
C ASN A 451 -22.92 13.00 29.11
N GLY A 452 -21.78 13.07 28.41
CA GLY A 452 -20.81 11.98 28.28
C GLY A 452 -19.97 11.76 29.55
N PRO A 453 -19.33 10.58 29.69
CA PRO A 453 -18.48 10.26 30.86
C PRO A 453 -17.33 11.26 31.07
N ASP A 454 -16.82 11.86 30.00
CA ASP A 454 -15.78 12.90 30.05
C ASP A 454 -16.31 14.25 30.58
N GLY A 455 -17.60 14.55 30.38
CA GLY A 455 -18.25 15.76 30.89
C GLY A 455 -18.52 15.69 32.40
N LYS A 456 -18.75 14.49 32.93
CA LYS A 456 -18.94 14.24 34.38
C LYS A 456 -17.65 14.23 35.20
N ALA A 457 -16.48 14.30 34.57
CA ALA A 457 -15.19 14.37 35.25
C ALA A 457 -14.68 15.82 35.45
N ALA A 458 -15.42 16.81 34.93
CA ALA A 458 -15.07 18.24 35.01
C ALA A 458 -16.00 19.06 35.94
N GLU A 459 -16.97 18.42 36.57
CA GLU A 459 -17.74 18.90 37.73
C GLU A 459 -17.35 18.09 38.97
#